data_AF-A0A558ZXV3-F1
#
_entry.id   AF-A0A558ZXV3-F1
#
_cell.length_a   1.000
_cell.length_b   1.000
_cell.length_c   1.000
_cell.angle_alpha   90.00
_cell.angle_beta   90.00
_cell.angle_gamma   90.00
#
_symmetry.space_group_name_H-M   'P 1'
#
loop_
_entity.id
_entity.type
_entity.pdbx_description
1 polymer ?
#
loop_
_entity_poly.entity_id
_entity_poly.type
_entity_poly.pdbx_seq_one_letter_code
_entity_poly.pdbx_strand_id
1 'polypeptide(L)' 'MTKRCSWVKMTNPLYIAYHDEEWGQPLHADQALFELLC' A
#
# COMPACT_ATOMS: atom_id res chain seq x y z
N MET A 1 -9.73 -16.86 -1.18
CA MET A 1 -9.85 -15.46 -0.71
C MET A 1 -8.51 -15.06 -0.11
N THR A 2 -7.86 -14.06 -0.69
CA THR A 2 -6.63 -13.49 -0.13
C THR A 2 -6.95 -12.88 1.23
N LYS A 3 -6.27 -13.35 2.29
CA LYS A 3 -6.46 -12.84 3.64
C LYS A 3 -5.59 -11.57 3.77
N ARG A 4 -6.22 -10.39 3.75
CA ARG A 4 -5.53 -9.09 3.89
C ARG A 4 -5.28 -8.76 5.36
N CYS A 5 -4.38 -7.81 5.60
CA CYS A 5 -4.14 -7.30 6.95
C CYS A 5 -5.42 -6.73 7.57
N SER A 6 -5.52 -6.80 8.91
CA SER A 6 -6.72 -6.41 9.67
C SER A 6 -7.09 -4.92 9.54
N TRP A 7 -6.14 -4.08 9.16
CA TRP A 7 -6.33 -2.64 9.00
C TRP A 7 -6.87 -2.24 7.62
N VAL A 8 -6.92 -3.15 6.64
CA VAL A 8 -7.40 -2.84 5.29
C VAL A 8 -8.92 -2.67 5.30
N LYS A 9 -9.39 -1.47 4.95
CA LYS A 9 -10.82 -1.20 4.83
C LYS A 9 -11.39 -1.82 3.55
N MET A 10 -12.01 -3.00 3.68
CA MET A 10 -12.54 -3.78 2.56
C MET A 10 -13.67 -3.09 1.75
N THR A 11 -14.27 -2.03 2.28
CA THR A 11 -15.27 -1.22 1.57
C THR A 11 -14.66 -0.12 0.71
N ASN A 12 -13.32 0.05 0.72
CA ASN A 12 -12.63 1.05 -0.07
C ASN A 12 -11.70 0.37 -1.10
N PRO A 13 -12.11 0.31 -2.38
CA PRO A 13 -11.30 -0.30 -3.44
C PRO A 13 -9.91 0.31 -3.60
N LEU A 14 -9.77 1.62 -3.39
CA LEU A 14 -8.46 2.30 -3.49
C LEU A 14 -7.52 1.85 -2.37
N TYR A 15 -8.06 1.64 -1.16
CA TYR A 15 -7.24 1.19 -0.04
C TYR A 15 -6.84 -0.28 -0.19
N ILE A 16 -7.68 -1.09 -0.84
CA ILE A 16 -7.33 -2.46 -1.23
C ILE A 16 -6.19 -2.45 -2.25
N ALA A 17 -6.29 -1.64 -3.30
CA ALA A 17 -5.25 -1.55 -4.33
C ALA A 17 -3.90 -1.10 -3.74
N TYR A 18 -3.91 -0.03 -2.94
CA TYR A 18 -2.72 0.44 -2.23
C TYR A 18 -2.08 -0.67 -1.36
N HIS A 19 -2.89 -1.42 -0.59
CA HIS A 19 -2.37 -2.52 0.22
C HIS A 19 -1.76 -3.65 -0.62
N ASP A 20 -2.44 -4.03 -1.71
CA ASP A 20 -2.06 -5.20 -2.50
C ASP A 20 -0.87 -4.91 -3.43
N GLU A 21 -0.76 -3.68 -3.93
CA GLU A 21 0.16 -3.32 -5.01
C GLU A 21 1.34 -2.46 -4.55
N GLU A 22 1.18 -1.67 -3.49
CA GLU A 22 2.19 -0.68 -3.07
C GLU A 22 2.75 -0.97 -1.68
N TRP A 23 1.89 -1.30 -0.72
CA TRP A 23 2.29 -1.40 0.69
C TRP A 23 3.23 -2.58 0.95
N GLY A 24 4.41 -2.29 1.49
CA GLY A 24 5.43 -3.28 1.82
C GLY A 24 6.25 -3.77 0.63
N GLN A 25 6.02 -3.25 -0.58
CA GLN A 25 6.88 -3.52 -1.72
C GLN A 25 8.20 -2.75 -1.58
N PRO A 26 9.36 -3.39 -1.85
CA PRO A 26 10.64 -2.68 -1.86
C PRO A 26 10.65 -1.55 -2.90
N LEU A 27 11.02 -0.35 -2.46
CA LEU A 27 11.15 0.83 -3.30
C LEU A 27 12.54 1.44 -3.11
N HIS A 28 13.25 1.68 -4.22
CA HIS A 28 14.64 2.14 -4.21
C HIS A 28 14.83 3.54 -4.82
N ALA A 29 13.77 4.17 -5.29
CA ALA A 29 13.83 5.50 -5.89
C ALA A 29 13.71 6.58 -4.80
N ASP A 30 14.77 7.36 -4.59
CA ASP A 30 14.85 8.37 -3.52
C ASP A 30 13.69 9.37 -3.52
N GLN A 31 13.30 9.87 -4.69
CA GLN A 31 12.20 10.84 -4.80
C GLN A 31 10.85 10.22 -4.40
N ALA A 32 10.60 8.96 -4.76
CA ALA A 32 9.36 8.27 -4.43
C ALA A 32 9.32 7.87 -2.95
N LEU A 33 10.48 7.52 -2.37
CA LEU A 33 10.61 7.34 -0.93
C LEU A 33 10.33 8.65 -0.17
N PHE A 34 10.81 9.78 -0.69
CA PHE A 34 10.52 11.09 -0.13
C PHE A 34 9.01 11.43 -0.21
N GLU A 35 8.35 11.12 -1.33
CA GLU A 35 6.90 11.28 -1.48
C GLU A 35 6.11 10.50 -0.42
N LEU A 36 6.52 9.27 -0.10
CA LEU A 36 5.86 8.47 0.94
C LEU A 36 6.14 8.94 2.38
N LEU A 37 7.15 9.79 2.59
CA LEU A 37 7.55 10.28 3.91
C LEU A 37 6.89 11.62 4.30
N CYS A 38 6.51 12.44 3.32
CA CYS A 38 5.98 13.80 3.51
C CYS A 38 4.45 13.87 3.64
#